data_AF-S8EP22-F1
#
_entry.id   AF-S8EP22-F1
#
_cell.length_a   1.000
_cell.length_b   1.000
_cell.length_c   1.000
_cell.angle_alpha   90.00
_cell.angle_beta   90.00
_cell.angle_gamma   90.00
#
_symmetry.space_group_name_H-M   'P 1'
#
loop_
_entity.id
_entity.type
_entity.pdbx_description
1 polymer ?
#
loop_
_entity_poly.entity_id
_entity_poly.type
_entity_poly.pdbx_seq_one_letter_code
_entity_poly.pdbx_strand_id
1 'polypeptide(L)'
;MHPVHGRRDFSRVYHGWYHAAPTDPNASARQGEVAIKWARGAAHIGELKREWENYESMKELQGKIVPKLFDYFIEKIEGVKVACLVMQWCGGMPSADHKVFITQKLELVCALHKRGWAHGNLPADDSHHFVVDPSDVTGNPLRIVDLTCAFQHACLSDPCATSCREVDNFAAMRLVNL
;
A
#
# COMPACT_ATOMS: atom_id res chain seq x y z
N MET A 1 0.09 18.75 10.37
CA MET A 1 1.51 18.81 10.81
C MET A 1 2.39 19.05 9.58
N HIS A 2 3.30 20.02 9.63
CA HIS A 2 4.07 20.45 8.46
C HIS A 2 5.11 19.40 8.02
N PRO A 3 5.33 19.18 6.72
CA PRO A 3 6.29 18.18 6.22
C PRO A 3 7.75 18.51 6.54
N VAL A 4 8.10 19.79 6.46
CA VAL A 4 9.46 20.29 6.70
C VAL A 4 9.69 20.61 8.18
N HIS A 5 8.64 21.02 8.91
CA HIS A 5 8.75 21.47 10.31
C HIS A 5 8.11 20.51 11.33
N GLY A 6 7.61 19.35 10.87
CA GLY A 6 6.95 18.35 11.72
C GLY A 6 7.92 17.59 12.61
N ARG A 7 7.55 16.37 13.00
CA ARG A 7 8.40 15.44 13.76
C ARG A 7 9.34 14.63 12.84
N ARG A 8 10.56 14.31 13.29
CA ARG A 8 11.61 13.69 12.43
C ARG A 8 11.40 12.19 12.24
N ASP A 9 10.65 11.61 13.15
CA ASP A 9 10.53 10.19 13.44
C ASP A 9 9.25 9.56 12.88
N PHE A 10 8.53 10.25 12.00
CA PHE A 10 7.27 9.75 11.43
C PHE A 10 7.14 10.06 9.95
N SER A 11 6.82 9.04 9.16
CA SER A 11 6.25 9.23 7.84
C SER A 11 4.80 9.72 7.96
N ARG A 12 4.39 10.62 7.08
CA ARG A 12 3.01 11.11 7.01
C ARG A 12 2.46 10.89 5.62
N VAL A 13 1.20 10.50 5.56
CA VAL A 13 0.44 10.42 4.31
C VAL A 13 -0.47 11.64 4.22
N TYR A 14 -0.38 12.35 3.11
CA TYR A 14 -1.21 13.50 2.81
C TYR A 14 -2.14 13.15 1.65
N HIS A 15 -3.37 13.63 1.72
CA HIS A 15 -4.27 13.64 0.56
C HIS A 15 -3.96 14.88 -0.27
N GLY A 16 -3.86 14.72 -1.60
CA GLY A 16 -3.66 15.81 -2.54
C GLY A 16 -4.29 15.52 -3.88
N TRP A 17 -4.14 16.46 -4.81
CA TRP A 17 -4.55 16.30 -6.20
C TRP A 17 -3.33 16.39 -7.11
N TYR A 18 -3.12 15.37 -7.95
CA TYR A 18 -2.08 15.39 -8.95
C TYR A 18 -2.62 16.00 -10.24
N HIS A 19 -1.92 17.01 -10.74
CA HIS A 19 -2.19 17.63 -12.03
C HIS A 19 -1.16 17.12 -13.03
N ALA A 20 -1.63 16.36 -14.03
CA ALA A 20 -0.77 15.98 -15.14
C ALA A 20 -0.35 17.22 -15.93
N ALA A 21 0.84 17.17 -16.54
CA ALA A 21 1.31 18.27 -17.36
C ALA A 21 0.34 18.53 -18.53
N PRO A 22 0.06 19.80 -18.90
CA PRO A 22 -0.82 20.13 -20.02
C PRO A 22 -0.40 19.53 -21.37
N THR A 23 0.88 19.17 -21.48
CA THR A 23 1.48 18.54 -22.66
C THR A 23 1.40 17.00 -22.64
N ASP A 24 0.92 16.38 -21.56
CA ASP A 24 0.75 14.92 -21.50
C ASP A 24 -0.51 14.53 -22.29
N PRO A 25 -0.41 13.76 -23.38
CA PRO A 25 -1.57 13.30 -24.15
C PRO A 25 -2.54 12.43 -23.33
N ASN A 26 -2.09 11.92 -22.18
CA ASN A 26 -2.89 11.15 -21.23
C ASN A 26 -3.23 11.95 -19.96
N ALA A 27 -3.17 13.28 -20.00
CA ALA A 27 -3.35 14.14 -18.82
C ALA A 27 -4.66 13.87 -18.05
N SER A 28 -5.76 13.63 -18.76
CA SER A 28 -7.06 13.33 -18.14
C SER A 28 -7.09 12.00 -17.38
N ALA A 29 -6.34 10.99 -17.85
CA ALA A 29 -6.24 9.68 -17.21
C ALA A 29 -5.22 9.65 -16.05
N ARG A 30 -4.35 10.67 -15.97
CA ARG A 30 -3.26 10.74 -14.98
C ARG A 30 -3.49 11.78 -13.89
N GLN A 31 -4.45 12.69 -14.05
CA GLN A 31 -4.87 13.61 -13.01
C GLN A 31 -5.89 12.98 -12.04
N GLY A 32 -5.85 13.34 -10.77
CA GLY A 32 -6.79 12.84 -9.77
C GLY A 32 -6.28 12.92 -8.34
N GLU A 33 -7.07 12.35 -7.42
CA GLU A 33 -6.71 12.24 -6.01
C GLU A 33 -5.49 11.33 -5.80
N VAL A 34 -4.56 11.78 -4.98
CA VAL A 34 -3.32 11.07 -4.65
C VAL A 34 -3.07 11.02 -3.15
N ALA A 35 -2.49 9.90 -2.72
CA ALA A 35 -1.82 9.79 -1.44
C ALA A 35 -0.34 10.15 -1.63
N ILE A 36 0.16 11.06 -0.79
CA ILE A 36 1.57 11.48 -0.79
C ILE A 36 2.18 11.05 0.54
N LYS A 37 3.00 9.99 0.53
CA LYS A 37 3.78 9.56 1.70
C LYS A 37 5.09 10.34 1.71
N TRP A 38 5.32 11.06 2.79
CA TRP A 38 6.44 11.99 2.93
C TRP A 38 7.38 11.51 4.03
N ALA A 39 8.68 11.49 3.75
CA ALA A 39 9.73 11.10 4.69
C ALA A 39 10.87 12.13 4.75
N ARG A 40 11.49 12.25 5.92
CA ARG A 40 12.66 13.09 6.15
C ARG A 40 13.66 12.39 7.06
N GLY A 41 14.93 12.73 6.94
CA GLY A 41 16.01 12.05 7.64
C GLY A 41 16.45 10.77 6.92
N ALA A 42 17.75 10.46 6.99
CA ALA A 42 18.36 9.43 6.15
C ALA A 42 17.72 8.04 6.31
N ALA A 43 17.37 7.64 7.53
CA ALA A 43 16.75 6.34 7.81
C ALA A 43 15.38 6.21 7.11
N HIS A 44 14.45 7.13 7.37
CA HIS A 44 13.10 7.08 6.80
C HIS A 44 13.08 7.33 5.28
N ILE A 45 14.02 8.11 4.75
CA ILE A 45 14.21 8.22 3.31
C ILE A 45 14.64 6.86 2.73
N GLY A 46 15.51 6.13 3.42
CA GLY A 46 15.91 4.77 3.03
C GLY A 46 14.72 3.79 3.07
N GLU A 47 13.89 3.85 4.11
CA GLU A 47 12.67 3.04 4.23
C GLU A 47 11.67 3.33 3.10
N LEU A 48 11.40 4.62 2.83
CA LEU A 48 10.49 5.02 1.76
C LEU A 48 11.03 4.64 0.37
N LYS A 49 12.34 4.69 0.17
CA LYS A 49 12.98 4.21 -1.07
C LYS A 49 12.78 2.71 -1.25
N ARG A 50 12.94 1.91 -0.18
CA ARG A 50 12.70 0.46 -0.22
C ARG A 50 11.23 0.15 -0.53
N GLU A 51 10.30 0.89 0.07
CA GLU A 51 8.87 0.77 -0.26
C GLU A 51 8.59 1.08 -1.74
N TRP A 52 9.18 2.15 -2.28
CA TRP A 52 9.10 2.48 -3.70
C TRP A 52 9.64 1.36 -4.60
N GLU A 53 10.80 0.78 -4.27
CA GLU A 53 11.39 -0.35 -5.02
C GLU A 53 10.46 -1.57 -5.04
N ASN A 54 9.73 -1.82 -3.95
CA ASN A 54 8.71 -2.85 -3.89
C ASN A 54 7.51 -2.54 -4.79
N TYR A 55 7.00 -1.31 -4.80
CA TYR A 55 5.96 -0.91 -5.75
C TYR A 55 6.40 -1.07 -7.22
N GLU A 56 7.64 -0.65 -7.54
CA GLU A 56 8.22 -0.80 -8.89
C GLU A 56 8.36 -2.27 -9.30
N SER A 57 8.60 -3.16 -8.35
CA SER A 57 8.71 -4.60 -8.59
C SER A 57 7.34 -5.29 -8.71
N MET A 58 6.26 -4.63 -8.28
CA MET A 58 4.89 -5.14 -8.25
C MET A 58 3.97 -4.48 -9.30
N LYS A 59 4.50 -4.01 -10.43
CA LYS A 59 3.72 -3.29 -11.48
C LYS A 59 2.41 -3.97 -11.88
N GLU A 60 2.42 -5.29 -12.06
CA GLU A 60 1.24 -6.08 -12.44
C GLU A 60 0.16 -6.19 -11.35
N LEU A 61 0.50 -5.85 -10.11
CA LEU A 61 -0.38 -5.91 -8.93
C LEU A 61 -1.01 -4.55 -8.61
N GLN A 62 -0.48 -3.48 -9.19
CA GLN A 62 -0.93 -2.12 -8.96
C GLN A 62 -2.36 -1.89 -9.45
N GLY A 63 -3.15 -1.22 -8.61
CA GLY A 63 -4.59 -1.00 -8.82
C GLY A 63 -5.46 -2.22 -8.59
N LYS A 64 -4.90 -3.38 -8.20
CA LYS A 64 -5.64 -4.62 -7.94
C LYS A 64 -5.40 -5.14 -6.52
N ILE A 65 -4.13 -5.26 -6.14
CA ILE A 65 -3.71 -5.76 -4.82
C ILE A 65 -3.08 -4.64 -3.99
N VAL A 66 -2.30 -3.78 -4.63
CA VAL A 66 -1.66 -2.60 -4.02
C VAL A 66 -2.11 -1.35 -4.78
N PRO A 67 -2.05 -0.14 -4.20
CA PRO A 67 -2.34 1.09 -4.92
C PRO A 67 -1.45 1.28 -6.16
N LYS A 68 -1.90 2.09 -7.11
CA LYS A 68 -1.03 2.50 -8.23
C LYS A 68 0.07 3.43 -7.74
N LEU A 69 1.30 3.17 -8.16
CA LEU A 69 2.43 4.07 -8.00
C LEU A 69 2.40 5.08 -9.14
N PHE A 70 2.53 6.36 -8.81
CA PHE A 70 2.63 7.42 -9.80
C PHE A 70 4.04 7.97 -9.91
N ASP A 71 4.69 8.24 -8.77
CA ASP A 71 6.03 8.81 -8.77
C ASP A 71 6.77 8.60 -7.44
N TYR A 72 8.09 8.76 -7.48
CA TYR A 72 8.96 8.88 -6.33
C TYR A 72 10.08 9.87 -6.61
N PHE A 73 10.25 10.84 -5.71
CA PHE A 73 11.30 11.83 -5.85
C PHE A 73 11.95 12.18 -4.51
N ILE A 74 13.19 12.65 -4.59
CA ILE A 74 13.98 13.14 -3.46
C ILE A 74 14.35 14.58 -3.76
N GLU A 75 14.03 15.49 -2.84
CA GLU A 75 14.29 16.91 -3.02
C GLU A 75 14.82 17.57 -1.75
N LYS A 76 15.36 18.78 -1.91
CA LYS A 76 15.79 19.63 -0.80
C LYS A 76 14.87 20.85 -0.69
N ILE A 77 13.96 20.82 0.29
CA ILE A 77 13.00 21.89 0.55
C ILE A 77 13.48 22.67 1.78
N GLU A 78 13.71 23.98 1.64
CA GLU A 78 14.15 24.86 2.73
C GLU A 78 15.39 24.32 3.49
N GLY A 79 16.35 23.75 2.76
CA GLY A 79 17.55 23.17 3.38
C GLY A 79 17.39 21.74 3.88
N VAL A 80 16.17 21.19 3.95
CA VAL A 80 15.87 19.86 4.46
C VAL A 80 15.71 18.87 3.31
N LYS A 81 16.49 17.78 3.34
CA LYS A 81 16.33 16.67 2.39
C LYS A 81 15.08 15.85 2.75
N VAL A 82 14.19 15.66 1.79
CA VAL A 82 12.94 14.91 1.91
C VAL A 82 12.80 13.92 0.75
N ALA A 83 12.02 12.87 0.95
CA ALA A 83 11.61 11.94 -0.09
C ALA A 83 10.10 11.82 -0.12
N CYS A 84 9.51 11.75 -1.32
CA CYS A 84 8.07 11.72 -1.54
C CYS A 84 7.72 10.50 -2.38
N LEU A 85 6.70 9.77 -1.96
CA LEU A 85 6.11 8.67 -2.71
C LEU A 85 4.67 9.07 -3.05
N VAL A 86 4.36 9.15 -4.33
CA VAL A 86 3.05 9.56 -4.85
C VAL A 86 2.34 8.33 -5.38
N MET A 87 1.18 8.05 -4.82
CA MET A 87 0.38 6.85 -5.14
C MET A 87 -1.11 7.18 -5.21
N GLN A 88 -1.89 6.23 -5.74
CA GLN A 88 -3.35 6.29 -5.77
C GLN A 88 -3.92 6.57 -4.38
N TRP A 89 -4.84 7.52 -4.29
CA TRP A 89 -5.65 7.72 -3.09
C TRP A 89 -6.72 6.65 -2.98
N CYS A 90 -6.77 5.96 -1.84
CA CYS A 90 -7.75 4.93 -1.52
C CYS A 90 -8.50 5.34 -0.23
N GLY A 91 -9.39 6.31 -0.34
CA GLY A 91 -10.12 6.92 0.78
C GLY A 91 -11.50 6.35 1.07
N GLY A 92 -11.83 5.15 0.58
CA GLY A 92 -13.12 4.52 0.82
C GLY A 92 -13.30 4.01 2.25
N MET A 93 -14.53 3.58 2.57
CA MET A 93 -14.85 2.95 3.86
C MET A 93 -14.89 1.42 3.72
N PRO A 94 -14.31 0.66 4.66
CA PRO A 94 -14.39 -0.80 4.63
C PRO A 94 -15.84 -1.27 4.85
N SER A 95 -16.11 -2.53 4.50
CA SER A 95 -17.40 -3.15 4.80
C SER A 95 -17.71 -3.06 6.30
N ALA A 96 -18.94 -2.62 6.64
CA ALA A 96 -19.43 -2.65 8.02
C ALA A 96 -19.66 -4.10 8.51
N ASP A 97 -19.82 -5.05 7.59
CA ASP A 97 -19.85 -6.48 7.92
C ASP A 97 -18.42 -6.99 8.12
N HIS A 98 -18.09 -7.28 9.38
CA HIS A 98 -16.79 -7.78 9.80
C HIS A 98 -16.40 -9.11 9.13
N LYS A 99 -17.36 -10.00 8.85
CA LYS A 99 -17.10 -11.29 8.17
C LYS A 99 -16.67 -11.06 6.73
N VAL A 100 -17.33 -10.13 6.04
CA VAL A 100 -16.97 -9.72 4.68
C VAL A 100 -15.58 -9.08 4.68
N PHE A 101 -15.32 -8.16 5.62
CA PHE A 101 -14.02 -7.48 5.70
C PHE A 101 -12.85 -8.45 5.94
N ILE A 102 -12.98 -9.39 6.88
CA ILE A 102 -11.96 -10.43 7.12
C ILE A 102 -11.74 -11.30 5.88
N THR A 103 -12.83 -11.69 5.21
CA THR A 103 -12.75 -12.52 4.01
C THR A 103 -12.00 -11.78 2.89
N GLN A 104 -12.31 -10.50 2.68
CA GLN A 104 -11.63 -9.65 1.70
C GLN A 104 -10.13 -9.50 2.01
N LYS A 105 -9.75 -9.33 3.29
CA LYS A 105 -8.33 -9.28 3.70
C LYS A 105 -7.62 -10.59 3.37
N LEU A 106 -8.20 -11.73 3.74
CA LEU A 106 -7.61 -13.04 3.47
C LEU A 106 -7.44 -13.30 1.98
N GLU A 107 -8.45 -13.00 1.17
CA GLU A 107 -8.38 -13.13 -0.29
C GLU A 107 -7.25 -12.28 -0.89
N LEU A 108 -7.11 -11.03 -0.44
CA LEU A 108 -6.09 -10.10 -0.91
C LEU A 108 -4.67 -10.56 -0.54
N VAL A 109 -4.47 -11.04 0.69
CA VAL A 109 -3.18 -11.59 1.14
C VAL A 109 -2.83 -12.86 0.37
N CYS A 110 -3.79 -13.77 0.19
CA CYS A 110 -3.62 -14.95 -0.67
C CYS A 110 -3.25 -14.57 -2.12
N ALA A 111 -3.88 -13.53 -2.66
CA ALA A 111 -3.58 -13.04 -4.01
C ALA A 111 -2.15 -12.47 -4.12
N LEU A 112 -1.69 -11.73 -3.11
CA LEU A 112 -0.32 -11.23 -3.02
C LEU A 112 0.68 -12.41 -3.00
N HIS A 113 0.42 -13.41 -2.16
CA HIS A 113 1.28 -14.60 -1.99
C HIS A 113 1.34 -15.47 -3.24
N LYS A 114 0.22 -15.67 -3.93
CA LYS A 114 0.15 -16.37 -5.22
C LYS A 114 0.99 -15.70 -6.32
N ARG A 115 1.29 -14.41 -6.17
CA ARG A 115 2.15 -13.63 -7.08
C ARG A 115 3.61 -13.59 -6.62
N GLY A 116 3.95 -14.38 -5.60
CA GLY A 116 5.31 -14.54 -5.14
C GLY A 116 5.78 -13.43 -4.19
N TRP A 117 4.86 -12.80 -3.45
CA TRP A 117 5.16 -11.70 -2.53
C TRP A 117 4.55 -11.93 -1.15
N ALA A 118 5.28 -11.54 -0.11
CA ALA A 118 4.75 -11.41 1.25
C ALA A 118 4.89 -9.94 1.71
N HIS A 119 3.98 -9.48 2.58
CA HIS A 119 4.01 -8.10 3.07
C HIS A 119 5.10 -7.89 4.14
N GLY A 120 5.37 -8.92 4.94
CA GLY A 120 6.37 -8.93 6.02
C GLY A 120 5.92 -8.29 7.34
N ASN A 121 4.73 -7.68 7.40
CA ASN A 121 4.23 -6.97 8.58
C ASN A 121 2.70 -6.87 8.64
N LEU A 122 1.99 -7.99 8.51
CA LEU A 122 0.53 -8.05 8.70
C LEU A 122 0.17 -8.80 9.99
N PRO A 123 0.07 -8.13 11.15
CA PRO A 123 -0.48 -8.75 12.35
C PRO A 123 -1.96 -9.12 12.15
N ALA A 124 -2.48 -10.02 12.97
CA ALA A 124 -3.85 -10.51 12.82
C ALA A 124 -4.89 -9.37 12.88
N ASP A 125 -4.79 -8.50 13.89
CA ASP A 125 -5.69 -7.36 14.13
C ASP A 125 -5.45 -6.14 13.22
N ASP A 126 -4.65 -6.29 12.17
CA ASP A 126 -4.18 -5.18 11.37
C ASP A 126 -5.25 -4.58 10.44
N SER A 127 -5.82 -3.45 10.81
CA SER A 127 -6.68 -2.65 9.94
C SER A 127 -5.96 -1.53 9.19
N HIS A 128 -4.70 -1.25 9.50
CA HIS A 128 -4.02 -0.02 9.05
C HIS A 128 -3.29 -0.20 7.72
N HIS A 129 -2.88 -1.43 7.38
CA HIS A 129 -2.27 -1.74 6.09
C HIS A 129 -3.29 -2.08 4.98
N PHE A 130 -4.59 -1.91 5.25
CA PHE A 130 -5.65 -2.13 4.26
C PHE A 130 -6.41 -0.83 4.04
N VAL A 131 -6.37 -0.34 2.81
CA VAL A 131 -7.11 0.85 2.37
C VAL A 131 -8.14 0.45 1.32
N VAL A 132 -9.19 1.27 1.15
CA VAL A 132 -10.33 0.94 0.28
C VAL A 132 -10.28 1.83 -0.94
N ASP A 133 -10.19 1.22 -2.11
CA ASP A 133 -10.37 1.88 -3.39
C ASP A 133 -11.89 1.96 -3.71
N PRO A 134 -12.54 3.12 -3.55
CA PRO A 134 -13.98 3.24 -3.80
C PRO A 134 -14.34 3.10 -5.29
N SER A 135 -13.35 3.13 -6.17
CA SER A 135 -13.52 2.95 -7.62
C SER A 135 -13.31 1.51 -8.08
N ASP A 136 -13.10 0.57 -7.15
CA ASP A 136 -12.85 -0.81 -7.51
C ASP A 136 -14.02 -1.46 -8.25
N VAL A 137 -13.68 -2.13 -9.35
CA VAL A 137 -14.61 -2.92 -10.18
C VAL A 137 -14.22 -4.40 -10.22
N THR A 138 -13.17 -4.79 -9.49
CA THR A 138 -12.63 -6.16 -9.52
C THR A 138 -13.32 -7.10 -8.54
N GLY A 139 -14.11 -6.56 -7.61
CA GLY A 139 -14.92 -7.31 -6.65
C GLY A 139 -14.36 -7.33 -5.22
N ASN A 140 -13.10 -6.91 -5.04
CA ASN A 140 -12.50 -6.70 -3.73
C ASN A 140 -11.87 -5.30 -3.70
N PRO A 141 -12.49 -4.34 -2.98
CA PRO A 141 -12.04 -2.95 -3.01
C PRO A 141 -10.81 -2.70 -2.14
N LEU A 142 -10.33 -3.68 -1.38
CA LEU A 142 -9.16 -3.51 -0.52
C LEU A 142 -7.86 -3.44 -1.34
N ARG A 143 -6.92 -2.66 -0.83
CA ARG A 143 -5.53 -2.58 -1.29
C ARG A 143 -4.58 -2.66 -0.09
N ILE A 144 -3.46 -3.35 -0.25
CA ILE A 144 -2.40 -3.46 0.75
C ILE A 144 -1.44 -2.27 0.61
N VAL A 145 -1.11 -1.60 1.72
CA VAL A 145 -0.19 -0.45 1.79
C VAL A 145 0.91 -0.67 2.83
N ASP A 146 1.91 0.21 2.82
CA ASP A 146 3.13 0.12 3.63
C ASP A 146 4.02 -1.08 3.30
N LEU A 147 4.39 -1.16 2.01
CA LEU A 147 5.23 -2.23 1.47
C LEU A 147 6.70 -2.11 1.92
N THR A 148 7.01 -1.35 2.97
CA THR A 148 8.36 -1.14 3.49
C THR A 148 9.04 -2.46 3.85
N CYS A 149 8.28 -3.44 4.36
CA CYS A 149 8.78 -4.76 4.78
C CYS A 149 8.51 -5.86 3.75
N ALA A 150 7.92 -5.52 2.60
CA ALA A 150 7.56 -6.52 1.60
C ALA A 150 8.79 -7.13 0.96
N PHE A 151 8.68 -8.41 0.59
CA PHE A 151 9.77 -9.16 -0.02
C PHE A 151 9.23 -10.26 -0.93
N GLN A 152 10.05 -10.66 -1.91
CA GLN A 152 9.73 -11.80 -2.76
C GLN A 152 9.72 -13.07 -1.93
N HIS A 153 8.64 -13.82 -2.04
CA HIS A 153 8.37 -15.02 -1.27
C HIS A 153 7.97 -16.14 -2.24
N ALA A 154 8.68 -17.27 -2.17
CA ALA A 154 8.26 -18.48 -2.86
C ALA A 154 7.33 -19.29 -1.94
N CYS A 155 6.04 -19.30 -2.25
CA CYS A 155 5.12 -20.23 -1.60
C CYS A 155 5.49 -21.65 -2.04
N LEU A 156 5.73 -22.55 -1.07
CA LEU A 156 6.11 -23.94 -1.36
C LEU A 156 4.92 -24.81 -1.87
N SER A 157 3.68 -24.31 -1.79
CA SER A 157 2.47 -24.98 -2.32
C SER A 157 1.31 -23.98 -2.58
N ASP A 158 0.45 -24.26 -3.56
CA ASP A 158 -0.79 -23.53 -3.85
C ASP A 158 -2.03 -24.34 -3.37
N PRO A 159 -2.97 -23.74 -2.59
CA PRO A 159 -2.88 -22.43 -1.93
C PRO A 159 -1.84 -22.45 -0.82
N CYS A 160 -1.41 -21.26 -0.39
CA CYS A 160 -0.48 -21.01 0.72
C CYS A 160 -1.01 -21.67 2.01
N ALA A 161 -0.80 -22.97 2.13
CA ALA A 161 -1.39 -23.80 3.15
C ALA A 161 -0.39 -23.90 4.29
N THR A 162 -0.74 -23.30 5.43
CA THR A 162 -0.31 -23.70 6.78
C THR A 162 1.15 -23.46 7.18
N SER A 163 1.94 -22.71 6.40
CA SER A 163 3.31 -22.35 6.80
C SER A 163 3.66 -20.87 6.65
N CYS A 164 2.70 -20.03 6.24
CA CYS A 164 2.93 -18.60 6.10
C CYS A 164 2.12 -17.82 7.14
N ARG A 165 2.84 -17.23 8.10
CA ARG A 165 2.27 -16.53 9.26
C ARG A 165 1.21 -15.50 8.88
N GLU A 166 1.36 -14.76 7.77
CA GLU A 166 0.38 -13.76 7.36
C GLU A 166 -0.96 -14.39 6.97
N VAL A 167 -0.94 -15.50 6.23
CA VAL A 167 -2.16 -16.21 5.81
C VAL A 167 -2.79 -16.90 7.02
N ASP A 168 -1.97 -17.53 7.86
CA ASP A 168 -2.44 -18.22 9.07
C ASP A 168 -3.12 -17.26 10.06
N ASN A 169 -2.57 -16.05 10.22
CA ASN A 169 -3.16 -15.00 11.06
C ASN A 169 -4.61 -14.66 10.63
N PHE A 170 -4.85 -14.46 9.33
CA PHE A 170 -6.18 -14.12 8.83
C PHE A 170 -7.12 -15.32 8.74
N ALA A 171 -6.60 -16.51 8.42
CA ALA A 171 -7.38 -17.75 8.41
C ALA A 171 -7.90 -18.08 9.81
N ALA A 172 -7.07 -17.94 10.85
CA ALA A 172 -7.47 -18.13 12.24
C ALA A 172 -8.58 -17.14 12.64
N MET A 173 -8.46 -15.87 12.26
CA MET A 173 -9.51 -14.88 12.52
C MET A 173 -10.84 -15.21 11.85
N ARG A 174 -10.83 -15.75 10.64
CA ARG A 174 -12.06 -16.17 9.97
C ARG A 174 -12.78 -17.27 10.75
N LEU A 175 -12.04 -18.23 11.32
CA LEU A 175 -12.59 -19.34 12.10
C LEU A 175 -13.18 -18.90 13.44
N VAL A 176 -12.57 -17.91 14.11
CA VAL A 176 -13.04 -17.40 15.42
C VAL A 176 -14.31 -16.54 15.30
N ASN A 177 -14.56 -15.97 14.11
CA ASN A 177 -15.74 -15.12 13.88
C ASN A 177 -16.93 -15.87 13.25
N LEU A 178 -16.86 -17.20 13.06
CA LEU A 178 -17.97 -18.02 12.58
C LEU A 178 -18.99 -18.29 13.69
#